data_AF-A0A914PZJ3-F1
#
_entry.id   AF-A0A914PZJ3-F1
#
_cell.length_a   1.000
_cell.length_b   1.000
_cell.length_c   1.000
_cell.angle_alpha   90.00
_cell.angle_beta   90.00
_cell.angle_gamma   90.00
#
_symmetry.space_group_name_H-M   'P 1'
#
loop_
_entity.id
_entity.type
_entity.pdbx_description
1 polymer ?
#
loop_
_entity_poly.entity_id
_entity_poly.type
_entity_poly.pdbx_seq_one_letter_code
_entity_poly.pdbx_strand_id
1 'polypeptide(L)'
;MTMGSWTHDNHAINYFPYNGSNKPAISTKHCLSNEEWNIVGTKVIRSEVKFDCCKYNYTLLDFYIHIQRKPLFYLVNLIAPTGIITLIAIVGFFR
;
A
#
# COMPACT_ATOMS: atom_id res chain seq x y z
N MET A 1 -6.35 -1.18 3.81
CA MET A 1 -7.15 -2.32 4.30
C MET A 1 -7.92 -1.85 5.51
N THR A 2 -9.24 -2.04 5.54
CA THR A 2 -10.10 -1.57 6.63
C THR A 2 -10.57 -2.75 7.45
N MET A 3 -10.36 -2.70 8.77
CA MET A 3 -10.83 -3.70 9.72
C MET A 3 -11.84 -3.08 10.67
N GLY A 4 -12.91 -3.80 10.97
CA GLY A 4 -13.94 -3.37 11.92
C GLY A 4 -14.95 -4.48 12.17
N SER A 5 -15.73 -4.36 13.24
CA SER A 5 -16.84 -5.25 13.54
C SER A 5 -17.98 -5.00 12.55
N TRP A 6 -18.54 -6.09 12.02
CA TRP A 6 -19.75 -5.99 11.18
C TRP A 6 -21.02 -5.81 12.02
N THR A 7 -21.11 -6.52 13.14
CA THR A 7 -22.35 -6.61 13.94
C THR A 7 -22.37 -5.73 15.17
N HIS A 8 -21.20 -5.41 15.73
CA HIS A 8 -21.08 -4.67 16.99
C HIS A 8 -20.67 -3.22 16.73
N ASP A 9 -21.30 -2.30 17.45
CA ASP A 9 -20.98 -0.88 17.46
C ASP A 9 -19.84 -0.55 18.44
N ASN A 10 -19.41 0.72 18.44
CA ASN A 10 -18.29 1.18 19.27
C ASN A 10 -18.54 1.03 20.78
N HIS A 11 -19.80 1.03 21.23
CA HIS A 11 -20.12 0.86 22.66
C HIS A 11 -19.93 -0.60 23.10
N ALA A 12 -20.23 -1.57 22.24
CA ALA A 12 -20.02 -2.97 22.55
C ALA A 12 -18.55 -3.36 22.36
N ILE A 13 -17.94 -2.99 21.21
CA ILE A 13 -16.55 -3.32 20.89
C ILE A 13 -15.83 -2.08 20.36
N ASN A 14 -14.82 -1.63 21.11
CA ASN A 14 -13.97 -0.51 20.73
C ASN A 14 -12.55 -0.96 20.39
N TYR A 15 -12.16 -0.83 19.12
CA TYR A 15 -10.82 -1.18 18.64
C TYR A 15 -9.83 -0.02 18.80
N PHE A 16 -8.63 -0.34 19.29
CA PHE A 16 -7.51 0.59 19.37
C PHE A 16 -6.26 0.00 18.71
N PRO A 17 -5.48 0.81 17.96
CA PRO A 17 -4.24 0.36 17.39
C PRO A 17 -3.20 0.10 18.48
N TYR A 18 -2.51 -1.04 18.39
CA TYR A 18 -1.45 -1.39 19.33
C TYR A 18 -0.23 -0.47 19.10
N ASN A 19 0.08 0.37 20.10
CA ASN A 19 1.29 1.20 20.23
C ASN A 19 1.37 2.60 19.56
N GLY A 20 0.26 3.19 19.09
CA GLY A 20 0.23 4.60 18.64
C GLY A 20 1.20 4.96 17.50
N SER A 21 1.14 6.21 17.01
CA SER A 21 1.72 6.66 15.73
C SER A 21 3.24 6.46 15.53
N ASN A 22 4.00 6.09 16.56
CA ASN A 22 5.46 6.02 16.51
C ASN A 22 6.03 4.65 16.12
N LYS A 23 5.18 3.62 15.98
CA LYS A 23 5.61 2.26 15.55
C LYS A 23 4.93 1.85 14.25
N PRO A 24 5.58 1.01 13.42
CA PRO A 24 4.95 0.47 12.22
C PRO A 24 3.69 -0.30 12.60
N ALA A 25 2.57 0.07 11.98
CA ALA A 25 1.25 -0.49 12.27
C ALA A 25 1.17 -2.00 11.99
N ILE A 26 1.95 -2.46 11.02
CA ILE A 26 2.04 -3.87 10.61
C ILE A 26 3.47 -4.32 10.82
N SER A 27 3.64 -5.44 11.52
CA SER A 27 4.94 -6.06 11.75
C SER A 27 5.47 -6.64 10.45
N THR A 28 6.61 -6.13 9.98
CA THR A 28 7.32 -6.64 8.80
C THR A 28 8.39 -7.68 9.15
N LYS A 29 8.50 -8.09 10.42
CA LYS A 29 9.56 -8.99 10.91
C LYS A 29 9.59 -10.37 10.23
N HIS A 30 8.43 -10.87 9.81
CA HIS A 30 8.28 -12.17 9.13
C HIS A 30 7.78 -11.99 7.69
N CYS A 31 8.10 -10.85 7.06
CA CYS A 31 7.69 -10.59 5.70
C CYS A 31 8.74 -11.13 4.71
N LEU A 32 8.30 -11.97 3.77
CA LEU A 32 9.14 -12.41 2.66
C LEU A 32 9.36 -11.25 1.69
N SER A 33 10.61 -11.02 1.30
CA SER A 33 10.95 -9.95 0.37
C SER A 33 10.38 -10.24 -1.02
N ASN A 34 9.65 -9.28 -1.57
CA ASN A 34 9.15 -9.34 -2.94
C ASN A 34 10.21 -8.78 -3.93
N GLU A 35 10.29 -9.38 -5.12
CA GLU A 35 11.23 -8.97 -6.17
C GLU A 35 10.81 -7.69 -6.91
N GLU A 36 9.52 -7.39 -6.96
CA GLU A 36 8.96 -6.22 -7.63
C GLU A 36 8.67 -5.06 -6.69
N TRP A 37 8.38 -5.32 -5.41
CA TRP A 37 7.88 -4.31 -4.47
C TRP A 37 8.72 -4.24 -3.20
N ASN A 38 9.07 -3.02 -2.79
CA ASN A 38 9.69 -2.71 -1.52
C ASN A 38 8.66 -2.09 -0.57
N ILE A 39 8.67 -2.48 0.71
CA ILE A 39 7.77 -1.90 1.72
C ILE A 39 8.50 -0.72 2.36
N VAL A 40 8.01 0.50 2.09
CA VAL A 40 8.59 1.75 2.58
C VAL A 40 8.14 2.06 4.00
N GLY A 41 6.89 1.74 4.33
CA GLY A 41 6.35 1.99 5.67
C GLY A 41 4.91 1.52 5.81
N THR A 42 4.45 1.45 7.06
CA THR A 42 3.08 1.04 7.38
C THR A 42 2.46 2.02 8.36
N LYS A 43 1.18 2.39 8.12
CA LYS A 43 0.44 3.36 8.93
C LYS A 43 -0.93 2.78 9.28
N VAL A 44 -1.46 3.16 10.44
CA VAL A 44 -2.84 2.86 10.83
C VAL A 44 -3.55 4.16 11.17
N ILE A 45 -4.79 4.29 10.71
CA ILE A 45 -5.69 5.40 11.04
C ILE A 45 -6.94 4.79 11.67
N ARG A 46 -7.37 5.36 12.80
CA ARG A 46 -8.63 5.00 13.45
C ARG A 46 -9.70 5.98 12.99
N SER A 47 -10.78 5.44 12.43
CA SER A 47 -11.88 6.18 11.84
C SER A 47 -13.17 5.78 12.56
N GLU A 48 -13.83 6.72 13.24
CA GLU A 48 -15.15 6.49 13.83
C GLU A 48 -16.22 6.98 12.86
N VAL A 49 -16.97 6.04 12.28
CA VAL A 49 -17.95 6.32 11.22
C VAL A 49 -19.36 6.06 11.74
N LYS A 50 -20.25 7.02 11.54
CA LYS A 50 -21.68 6.85 11.77
C LYS A 50 -22.36 6.50 10.46
N PHE A 51 -23.01 5.34 10.41
CA PHE A 51 -23.81 4.95 9.25
C PHE A 51 -25.27 5.39 9.42
N ASP A 52 -25.93 5.73 8.31
CA ASP A 52 -27.33 6.18 8.34
C ASP A 52 -28.30 5.12 8.85
N CYS A 53 -27.95 3.84 8.69
CA CYS A 53 -28.76 2.72 9.15
C CYS A 53 -28.76 2.52 10.67
N CYS A 54 -27.83 3.14 11.41
CA CYS A 54 -27.61 2.84 12.81
C CYS A 54 -27.51 4.10 13.69
N LYS A 55 -28.00 3.98 14.92
CA LYS A 55 -28.01 5.10 15.89
C LYS A 55 -26.61 5.42 16.43
N TYR A 56 -25.75 4.41 16.56
CA TYR A 56 -24.43 4.48 17.17
C TYR A 56 -23.30 4.41 16.14
N ASN A 57 -22.12 4.90 16.53
CA ASN A 57 -20.95 4.94 15.66
C ASN A 57 -20.23 3.58 15.65
N TYR A 58 -19.56 3.29 14.53
CA TYR A 58 -18.72 2.12 14.35
C TYR A 58 -17.25 2.54 14.30
N THR A 59 -16.40 1.76 14.95
CA THR A 59 -14.95 1.99 14.95
C THR A 59 -14.29 1.16 13.86
N LEU A 60 -13.67 1.82 12.90
CA LEU A 60 -12.92 1.22 11.81
C LEU A 60 -11.42 1.53 11.97
N LEU A 61 -10.57 0.58 11.61
CA LEU A 61 -9.12 0.71 11.56
C LEU A 61 -8.64 0.56 10.12
N ASP A 62 -8.13 1.64 9.55
CA ASP A 62 -7.59 1.72 8.21
C ASP A 62 -6.08 1.54 8.23
N PHE A 63 -5.61 0.41 7.73
CA PHE A 63 -4.21 0.07 7.57
C PHE A 63 -3.72 0.44 6.16
N TYR A 64 -2.66 1.22 6.11
CA TYR A 64 -1.98 1.64 4.90
C TYR A 64 -0.60 0.99 4.84
N ILE A 65 -0.28 0.40 3.69
CA ILE A 65 1.03 -0.16 3.38
C ILE A 65 1.57 0.69 2.23
N HIS A 66 2.64 1.44 2.51
CA HIS A 66 3.34 2.22 1.50
C HIS A 66 4.35 1.30 0.82
N ILE A 67 4.10 1.00 -0.46
CA ILE A 67 4.96 0.15 -1.28
C ILE A 67 5.57 0.95 -2.44
N GLN A 68 6.80 0.61 -2.81
CA GLN A 68 7.55 1.22 -3.90
C GLN A 68 7.96 0.13 -4.91
N ARG A 69 7.76 0.39 -6.22
CA ARG A 69 8.20 -0.52 -7.28
C ARG A 69 9.72 -0.53 -7.44
N LYS A 70 10.28 -1.71 -7.65
CA LYS A 70 11.65 -1.95 -8.10
C LYS A 70 11.67 -1.91 -9.63
N PRO A 71 12.32 -0.92 -10.27
CA PRO A 71 12.23 -0.73 -11.73
C PRO A 71 13.14 -1.65 -12.54
N LEU A 72 13.98 -2.48 -11.90
CA LEU A 72 15.08 -3.19 -12.56
C LEU A 72 14.63 -4.09 -13.72
N PHE A 73 13.57 -4.87 -13.53
CA PHE A 73 13.00 -5.72 -14.58
C PHE A 73 12.52 -4.91 -15.79
N TYR A 74 11.79 -3.82 -15.55
CA TYR A 74 11.28 -2.94 -16.61
C TYR A 74 12.40 -2.24 -17.37
N LEU A 75 13.48 -1.87 -16.67
CA LEU A 75 14.61 -1.16 -17.28
C LEU A 75 15.36 -2.06 -18.26
N VAL A 76 15.63 -3.31 -17.87
CA VAL A 76 16.37 -4.27 -18.70
C VAL A 76 15.50 -4.83 -19.83
N ASN A 77 14.25 -5.21 -19.54
CA ASN A 77 13.44 -5.98 -20.48
C ASN A 77 12.53 -5.12 -21.38
N LEU A 78 12.27 -3.86 -21.01
CA LEU A 78 11.40 -2.97 -21.78
C LEU A 78 12.13 -1.72 -22.26
N ILE A 79 12.78 -0.96 -21.37
CA ILE A 79 13.40 0.33 -21.71
C ILE A 79 14.64 0.15 -22.57
N ALA A 80 15.55 -0.77 -22.21
CA ALA A 80 16.75 -1.01 -22.99
C ALA A 80 16.49 -1.45 -24.45
N PRO A 81 15.66 -2.47 -24.75
CA PRO A 81 15.42 -2.88 -26.15
C PRO A 81 14.69 -1.79 -26.95
N THR A 82 13.73 -1.08 -26.36
CA THR A 82 13.04 0.03 -27.06
C THR A 82 13.95 1.21 -27.31
N GLY A 83 14.83 1.55 -26.36
CA GLY A 83 15.88 2.56 -26.53
C GLY A 83 16.85 2.21 -27.66
N ILE A 84 17.26 0.95 -27.77
CA ILE A 84 18.14 0.49 -28.86
C ILE A 84 17.43 0.60 -30.22
N ILE A 85 16.18 0.15 -30.33
CA ILE A 85 15.42 0.21 -31.59
C ILE A 85 15.22 1.66 -32.05
N THR A 86 14.87 2.56 -31.13
CA THR A 86 14.68 3.99 -31.44
C THR A 86 15.97 4.66 -31.89
N LEU A 87 17.11 4.34 -31.24
CA LEU A 87 18.41 4.85 -31.63
C LEU A 87 18.84 4.36 -33.02
N ILE A 88 18.60 3.07 -33.33
CA ILE A 88 18.84 2.52 -34.66
C ILE A 88 17.99 3.23 -35.72
N ALA A 89 16.70 3.47 -35.43
CA ALA A 89 15.81 4.16 -36.36
C ALA A 89 16.31 5.58 -36.67
N ILE A 90 16.68 6.35 -35.65
CA ILE A 90 17.21 7.72 -35.80
C ILE A 90 18.47 7.70 -36.66
N VAL A 91 19.46 6.86 -36.34
CA VAL A 91 20.71 6.76 -37.11
C VAL A 91 20.44 6.37 -38.56
N GLY A 92 19.46 5.50 -38.81
CA GLY A 92 19.04 5.10 -40.15
C GLY A 92 18.43 6.22 -41.00
N PHE A 93 17.76 7.21 -40.38
CA PHE A 93 17.21 8.38 -41.07
C PHE A 93 18.24 9.49 -41.31
N PHE A 94 19.33 9.54 -40.52
CA PHE A 94 20.41 10.51 -40.67
C PHE A 94 21.51 10.06 -41.66
N ARG A 95 21.28 8.97 -42.39
CA ARG A 95 22.09 8.50 -43.53
C ARG A 95 21.27 8.61 -44.81
#